data_AF-A0A7J8LAV4-F1
#
_entry.id   AF-A0A7J8LAV4-F1
#
_cell.length_a   1.000
_cell.length_b   1.000
_cell.length_c   1.000
_cell.angle_alpha   90.00
_cell.angle_beta   90.00
_cell.angle_gamma   90.00
#
_symmetry.space_group_name_H-M   'P 1'
#
loop_
_entity.id
_entity.type
_entity.pdbx_description
1 polymer ?
#
loop_
_entity_poly.entity_id
_entity_poly.type
_entity_poly.pdbx_seq_one_letter_code
_entity_poly.pdbx_strand_id
1 'polypeptide(L)' 'KYNYSQEAICGGKISVNGKNITVGSCKDPSVRVSWDGVHFTEAANKFAFDLVLSGDFSDPPIPLKLACHPR' A
#
# COMPACT_ATOMS: atom_id res chain seq x y z
N LYS A 1 8.58 -0.48 -8.88
CA LYS A 1 7.67 -0.71 -10.03
C LYS A 1 6.36 -1.25 -9.47
N TYR A 2 5.32 -0.43 -9.45
CA TYR A 2 4.06 -0.71 -8.73
C TYR A 2 3.30 -1.88 -9.37
N ASN A 3 2.57 -2.62 -8.53
CA ASN A 3 2.10 -3.98 -8.80
C ASN A 3 0.60 -4.04 -9.13
N TYR A 4 0.07 -2.95 -9.67
CA TYR A 4 -1.31 -2.87 -10.14
C TYR A 4 -1.33 -2.99 -11.66
N SER A 5 -2.26 -3.78 -12.18
CA SER A 5 -2.60 -3.82 -13.60
C SER A 5 -4.12 -3.81 -13.75
N GLN A 6 -4.63 -2.91 -14.57
CA GLN A 6 -6.05 -2.85 -14.91
C GLN A 6 -6.50 -4.09 -15.71
N GLU A 7 -5.56 -4.78 -16.36
CA GLU A 7 -5.79 -6.01 -17.11
C GLU A 7 -5.89 -7.24 -16.19
N ALA A 8 -5.41 -7.13 -14.94
CA ALA A 8 -5.36 -8.21 -13.96
C ALA A 8 -5.70 -7.68 -12.57
N ILE A 9 -6.95 -7.25 -12.40
CA ILE A 9 -7.48 -6.77 -11.11
C ILE A 9 -7.56 -7.91 -10.10
N CYS A 10 -7.26 -7.63 -8.83
CA CYS A 10 -7.38 -8.61 -7.75
C CYS A 10 -8.83 -9.13 -7.66
N GLY A 11 -9.00 -10.46 -7.58
CA GLY A 11 -10.31 -11.12 -7.59
C GLY A 11 -10.99 -11.19 -8.96
N GLY A 12 -10.46 -10.51 -9.99
CA GLY A 12 -10.91 -10.62 -11.36
C GLY A 12 -10.51 -11.94 -12.00
N LYS A 13 -11.09 -12.26 -13.16
CA LYS A 13 -10.71 -13.42 -13.97
C LYS A 13 -9.93 -12.97 -15.19
N ILE A 14 -8.80 -13.63 -15.46
CA ILE A 14 -7.99 -13.42 -16.66
C ILE A 14 -7.82 -14.75 -17.40
N SER A 15 -7.66 -14.68 -18.73
CA SER A 15 -7.36 -15.85 -19.54
C SER A 15 -5.85 -15.95 -19.76
N VAL A 16 -5.25 -17.03 -19.28
CA VAL A 16 -3.82 -17.32 -19.47
C VAL A 16 -3.72 -18.69 -20.14
N ASN A 17 -3.13 -18.74 -21.34
CA ASN A 17 -3.01 -19.96 -22.14
C ASN A 17 -4.36 -20.70 -22.34
N GLY A 18 -5.43 -19.96 -22.58
CA GLY A 18 -6.78 -20.51 -22.78
C GLY A 18 -7.51 -20.96 -21.51
N LYS A 19 -6.89 -20.82 -20.33
CA LYS A 19 -7.51 -21.13 -19.04
C LYS A 19 -7.89 -19.84 -18.30
N ASN A 20 -9.14 -19.78 -17.85
CA ASN A 20 -9.59 -18.72 -16.94
C ASN A 20 -9.05 -18.98 -15.53
N ILE A 21 -8.27 -18.03 -15.02
CA ILE A 21 -7.76 -18.04 -13.64
C ILE A 21 -8.28 -16.81 -12.90
N THR A 22 -8.53 -16.98 -11.60
CA THR A 22 -8.81 -15.85 -10.71
C THR A 22 -7.49 -15.23 -10.28
N VAL A 23 -7.35 -13.92 -10.42
CA VAL A 23 -6.18 -13.17 -9.96
C VAL A 23 -6.18 -13.18 -8.44
N GLY A 24 -5.16 -13.83 -7.87
CA GLY A 24 -4.94 -13.88 -6.44
C GLY A 24 -4.00 -12.79 -5.93
N SER A 25 -3.69 -12.85 -4.65
CA SER A 25 -2.69 -11.98 -4.04
C SER A 25 -1.28 -12.24 -4.58
N CYS A 26 -0.41 -11.25 -4.39
CA CYS A 26 1.01 -11.38 -4.70
C CYS A 26 1.65 -12.40 -3.75
N LYS A 27 2.64 -13.15 -4.23
CA LYS A 27 3.36 -14.14 -3.42
C LYS A 27 3.99 -13.54 -2.17
N ASP A 28 4.48 -12.30 -2.27
CA ASP A 28 5.03 -11.55 -1.15
C ASP A 28 4.45 -10.12 -1.19
N PRO A 29 3.49 -9.78 -0.29
CA PRO A 29 2.92 -8.44 -0.22
C PRO A 29 3.84 -7.42 0.48
N SER A 30 4.88 -7.85 1.20
CA SER A 30 5.76 -6.94 1.97
C SER A 30 6.62 -6.05 1.08
N VAL A 31 6.88 -6.49 -0.16
CA VAL A 31 7.67 -5.76 -1.16
C VAL A 31 6.79 -5.00 -2.16
N ARG A 32 5.48 -4.90 -1.93
CA ARG A 32 4.50 -4.31 -2.84
C ARG A 32 3.82 -3.14 -2.17
N VAL A 33 3.44 -2.13 -2.97
CA VAL A 33 2.72 -0.95 -2.45
C VAL A 33 1.20 -1.11 -2.55
N SER A 34 0.71 -1.62 -3.67
CA SER A 34 -0.73 -1.81 -3.91
C SER A 34 -1.13 -3.26 -3.62
N TRP A 35 -2.25 -3.43 -2.92
CA TRP A 35 -2.89 -4.72 -2.68
C TRP A 35 -3.78 -5.12 -3.86
N ASP A 36 -4.74 -4.26 -4.24
CA ASP A 36 -5.77 -4.55 -5.25
C ASP A 36 -5.93 -3.46 -6.33
N GLY A 37 -5.21 -2.34 -6.20
CA GLY A 37 -5.32 -1.16 -7.06
C GLY A 37 -5.98 0.03 -6.40
N VAL A 38 -6.59 -0.16 -5.22
CA VAL A 38 -7.25 0.88 -4.44
C VAL A 38 -6.60 0.99 -3.06
N HIS A 39 -6.36 -0.16 -2.41
CA HIS A 39 -5.80 -0.24 -1.07
C HIS A 39 -4.29 -0.47 -1.09
N PHE A 40 -3.58 0.17 -0.15
CA PHE A 40 -2.19 -0.15 0.11
C PHE A 40 -2.03 -1.46 0.86
N THR A 41 -0.89 -2.11 0.67
CA THR A 41 -0.47 -3.23 1.51
C THR A 41 -0.16 -2.75 2.92
N GLU A 42 -0.10 -3.69 3.86
CA GLU A 42 0.36 -3.41 5.23
C GLU A 42 1.74 -2.75 5.25
N ALA A 43 2.70 -3.22 4.44
CA ALA A 43 4.04 -2.65 4.39
C ALA A 43 4.04 -1.19 3.91
N ALA A 44 3.24 -0.86 2.89
CA ALA A 44 3.10 0.51 2.43
C ALA A 44 2.37 1.41 3.44
N ASN A 45 1.33 0.90 4.10
CA ASN A 45 0.66 1.64 5.17
C ASN A 45 1.59 1.87 6.36
N LYS A 46 2.43 0.90 6.73
CA LYS A 46 3.44 1.07 7.77
C LYS A 46 4.43 2.17 7.40
N PHE A 47 4.93 2.18 6.17
CA PHE A 47 5.83 3.23 5.70
C PHE A 47 5.18 4.62 5.76
N ALA A 48 3.94 4.76 5.30
CA ALA A 48 3.21 6.03 5.40
C ALA A 48 2.97 6.44 6.86
N PHE A 49 2.62 5.49 7.73
CA PHE A 49 2.45 5.74 9.16
C PHE A 49 3.75 6.19 9.83
N ASP A 50 4.90 5.59 9.48
CA ASP A 50 6.19 5.96 10.05
C ASP A 50 6.55 7.43 9.75
N LEU A 51 6.16 7.97 8.58
CA LEU A 51 6.33 9.38 8.21
C LEU A 51 5.38 10.33 8.97
N VAL A 52 4.17 9.87 9.27
CA VAL A 52 3.25 10.61 10.17
C VAL A 52 3.79 10.60 11.59
N LEU A 53 4.30 9.45 12.04
CA LEU A 53 4.83 9.25 13.38
C LEU A 53 6.07 10.12 13.64
N SER A 54 6.99 10.19 12.68
CA SER A 54 8.21 11.02 12.76
C SER A 54 7.91 12.52 12.68
N GLY A 55 6.78 12.89 12.08
CA GLY A 55 6.41 14.28 11.83
C GLY A 55 6.86 14.81 10.46
N ASP A 56 7.47 13.97 9.62
CA ASP A 56 7.92 14.36 8.27
C ASP A 56 6.74 14.78 7.36
N PHE A 57 5.53 14.33 7.67
CA PHE A 57 4.29 14.74 7.01
C PHE A 57 3.50 15.84 7.77
N SER A 58 4.10 16.45 8.79
CA SER A 58 3.50 17.58 9.52
C SER A 58 4.17 18.89 9.12
N ASP A 59 3.41 20.00 9.15
CA ASP A 59 3.94 21.35 8.97
C ASP A 59 3.53 22.26 10.15
N PRO A 60 4.47 22.69 11.02
CA PRO A 60 5.90 22.37 10.98
C PRO A 60 6.19 20.89 11.31
N PRO A 61 7.36 20.34 10.93
CA PRO A 61 7.73 18.97 11.25
C PRO A 61 7.80 18.74 12.76
N ILE A 62 6.78 18.09 13.31
CA ILE A 62 6.65 17.77 14.74
C ILE A 62 6.28 16.30 14.84
N PRO A 63 7.07 15.47 15.56
CA PRO A 63 6.71 14.08 15.81
C PRO A 63 5.33 13.97 16.45
N LEU A 64 4.55 12.95 16.08
CA LEU A 64 3.18 12.79 16.56
C LEU A 64 3.06 12.81 18.09
N LYS A 65 4.07 12.28 18.80
CA LYS A 65 4.16 12.30 20.27
C LYS A 65 4.26 13.70 20.89
N LEU A 66 4.67 14.69 20.10
CA LEU A 66 4.85 16.07 20.53
C LEU A 66 3.76 17.02 20.00
N ALA A 67 2.88 16.53 19.12
CA ALA A 67 1.88 17.35 18.44
C ALA A 67 0.88 18.05 19.39
N CYS A 68 0.59 17.45 20.54
CA CYS A 68 -0.36 17.99 21.52
C CYS A 68 0.30 18.62 22.76
N HIS A 69 1.63 18.72 22.78
CA HIS A 69 2.31 19.39 23.89
C HIS A 69 2.23 20.91 23.73
N PRO A 70 2.01 21.67 24.82
CA PRO A 70 2.12 23.12 24.79
C PRO A 70 3.53 23.50 24.31
N ARG A 71 3.60 24.49 23.42
CA ARG A 71 4.89 25.08 23.02
C ARG A 71 5.47 25.92 24.15
#